data_AF-A0A4R4R092-F1
#
_entry.id   AF-A0A4R4R092-F1
#
_cell.length_a   1.000
_cell.length_b   1.000
_cell.length_c   1.000
_cell.angle_alpha   90.00
_cell.angle_beta   90.00
_cell.angle_gamma   90.00
#
_symmetry.space_group_name_H-M   'P 1'
#
loop_
_entity.id
_entity.type
_entity.pdbx_description
1 polymer ?
#
loop_
_entity_poly.entity_id
_entity_poly.type
_entity_poly.pdbx_seq_one_letter_code
_entity_poly.pdbx_strand_id
1 'polypeptide(L)'
;MLPAHHVCGYVPPDSPLRALAGRIITLPACGLQQLAERIRELRRAGVRPFVLAVPRPVQWTRIAVALTAGVLAELVAALAAILAGRTTSAWVAATAMVLLGVALFPVLTHLEMD
;
A
#
# COMPACT_ATOMS: atom_id res chain seq x y z
N MET A 1 7.13 9.62 9.63
CA MET A 1 6.21 9.81 8.48
C MET A 1 6.87 9.17 7.26
N LEU A 2 6.22 8.20 6.63
CA LEU A 2 6.70 7.65 5.36
C LEU A 2 6.61 8.74 4.27
N PRO A 3 7.64 8.93 3.43
CA PRO A 3 7.61 9.96 2.40
C PRO A 3 6.50 9.67 1.40
N ALA A 4 5.60 10.64 1.20
CA ALA A 4 4.48 10.52 0.29
C ALA A 4 4.91 10.65 -1.19
N HIS A 5 6.05 11.30 -1.43
CA HIS A 5 6.56 11.57 -2.77
C HIS A 5 8.10 11.48 -2.80
N HIS A 6 8.66 10.97 -3.89
CA HIS A 6 10.08 11.06 -4.19
C HIS A 6 10.29 12.05 -5.34
N VAL A 7 11.15 13.05 -5.15
CA VAL A 7 11.63 13.89 -6.25
C VAL A 7 12.90 13.27 -6.77
N CYS A 8 12.90 12.88 -8.03
CA CYS A 8 14.11 12.48 -8.72
C CYS A 8 14.60 13.62 -9.60
N GLY A 9 15.91 13.70 -9.81
CA GLY A 9 16.50 14.73 -10.65
C GLY A 9 17.66 14.19 -11.45
N TYR A 10 17.69 14.49 -12.75
CA TYR A 10 18.83 14.15 -13.61
C TYR A 10 19.96 15.17 -13.43
N VAL A 11 21.10 14.70 -12.93
CA VAL A 11 22.30 15.53 -12.77
C VAL A 11 22.89 15.83 -14.15
N PRO A 12 23.21 17.10 -14.46
CA PRO A 12 23.86 17.46 -15.71
C PRO A 12 25.15 16.67 -15.94
N PRO A 13 25.48 16.32 -17.19
CA PRO A 13 26.64 15.50 -17.49
C PRO A 13 27.96 16.15 -17.08
N ASP A 14 28.03 17.48 -17.13
CA ASP A 14 29.20 18.30 -16.83
C ASP A 14 29.28 18.74 -15.36
N SER A 15 28.33 18.32 -14.52
CA SER A 15 28.31 18.71 -13.11
C SER A 15 29.30 17.87 -12.30
N PRO A 16 30.19 18.48 -11.49
CA PRO A 16 31.09 17.74 -10.61
C PRO A 16 30.33 16.89 -9.56
N LEU A 17 29.07 17.24 -9.27
CA LEU A 17 28.20 16.50 -8.36
C LEU A 17 27.81 15.11 -8.89
N ARG A 18 27.97 14.86 -10.20
CA ARG A 18 27.68 13.57 -10.82
C ARG A 18 28.61 12.46 -10.32
N ALA A 19 29.84 12.80 -9.95
CA ALA A 19 30.80 11.86 -9.35
C ALA A 19 30.37 11.41 -7.94
N LEU A 20 29.62 12.25 -7.23
CA LEU A 20 29.22 12.03 -5.83
C LEU A 20 27.81 11.42 -5.70
N ALA A 21 26.86 11.92 -6.49
CA ALA A 21 25.45 11.55 -6.38
C ALA A 21 24.95 10.64 -7.52
N GLY A 22 25.84 10.31 -8.47
CA GLY A 22 25.51 9.52 -9.65
C GLY A 22 24.68 10.30 -10.68
N ARG A 23 24.00 9.57 -11.58
CA ARG A 23 23.21 10.14 -12.69
C ARG A 23 21.85 10.69 -12.23
N ILE A 24 21.28 10.12 -11.17
CA ILE A 24 19.94 10.42 -10.67
C ILE A 24 20.03 10.62 -9.16
N ILE A 25 19.54 11.75 -8.67
CA ILE A 25 19.42 12.04 -7.24
C ILE A 25 17.96 11.84 -6.84
N THR A 26 17.72 11.10 -5.76
CA THR A 26 16.37 10.88 -5.20
C THR A 26 16.29 11.58 -3.84
N LEU A 27 15.32 12.48 -3.69
CA LEU A 27 15.06 13.21 -2.45
C LEU A 27 13.65 12.89 -1.93
N PRO A 28 13.49 12.49 -0.66
CA PRO A 28 12.17 12.28 -0.07
C PRO A 28 11.45 13.61 0.17
N ALA A 29 10.14 13.62 -0.06
CA ALA A 29 9.25 14.73 0.26
C ALA A 29 8.02 14.22 1.04
N CYS A 30 7.80 14.78 2.22
CA CYS A 30 6.72 14.41 3.14
C CYS A 30 5.38 15.14 2.82
N GLY A 31 5.35 16.02 1.83
CA GLY A 31 4.15 16.74 1.40
C GLY A 31 4.38 17.66 0.20
N LEU A 32 3.29 18.25 -0.32
CA LEU A 32 3.31 19.05 -1.56
C LEU A 32 4.13 20.35 -1.43
N GLN A 33 4.14 20.98 -0.26
CA GLN A 33 4.95 22.19 -0.03
C GLN A 33 6.45 21.86 -0.09
N GLN A 34 6.88 20.81 0.61
CA GLN A 34 8.26 20.34 0.60
C GLN A 34 8.67 19.85 -0.80
N LEU A 35 7.76 19.18 -1.51
CA LEU A 35 7.95 18.78 -2.91
C LEU A 35 8.25 19.99 -3.80
N ALA A 36 7.45 21.06 -3.70
CA ALA A 36 7.63 22.27 -4.49
C ALA A 36 8.93 23.01 -4.17
N GLU A 37 9.40 22.93 -2.92
CA GLU A 37 10.69 23.50 -2.49
C GLU A 37 11.87 22.69 -3.04
N ARG A 38 11.84 21.35 -2.91
CA ARG A 38 12.86 20.47 -3.50
C ARG A 38 12.95 20.59 -5.02
N ILE A 39 11.82 20.74 -5.71
CA ILE A 39 11.80 21.00 -7.15
C ILE A 39 12.48 22.33 -7.51
N ARG A 40 12.29 23.37 -6.68
CA ARG A 40 12.95 24.68 -6.86
C ARG A 40 14.46 24.59 -6.63
N GLU A 41 14.89 23.88 -5.57
CA GLU A 41 16.30 23.64 -5.27
C GLU A 41 17.00 22.88 -6.41
N LEU A 42 16.39 21.80 -6.91
CA LEU A 42 16.96 21.02 -8.03
C LEU A 42 17.05 21.85 -9.30
N ARG A 43 16.03 22.65 -9.62
CA ARG A 43 16.09 23.57 -10.77
C ARG A 43 17.20 24.62 -10.63
N ARG A 44 17.40 25.19 -9.43
CA ARG A 44 18.51 26.12 -9.16
C ARG A 44 19.88 25.45 -9.34
N ALA A 45 19.99 24.17 -9.03
CA ALA A 45 21.19 23.36 -9.25
C ALA A 45 21.37 22.90 -10.72
N GLY A 46 20.51 23.32 -11.64
CA GLY A 46 20.55 22.92 -13.05
C GLY A 46 20.08 21.48 -13.32
N VAL A 47 19.54 20.81 -12.30
CA VAL A 47 19.03 19.43 -12.37
C VAL A 47 17.63 19.45 -12.96
N ARG A 48 17.29 18.49 -13.84
CA ARG A 48 15.92 18.34 -14.38
C ARG A 48 15.09 17.43 -13.46
N PRO A 49 14.10 17.97 -12.70
CA PRO A 49 13.34 17.18 -11.75
C PRO A 49 12.18 16.43 -12.41
N PHE A 50 11.87 15.24 -11.91
CA PHE A 50 10.66 14.49 -12.18
C PHE A 50 10.14 13.87 -10.87
N VAL A 51 8.83 13.72 -10.74
CA VAL A 51 8.20 13.26 -9.49
C VAL A 51 7.81 11.79 -9.65
N LEU A 52 8.26 10.96 -8.72
CA LEU A 52 7.79 9.58 -8.55
C LEU A 52 6.80 9.57 -7.38
N ALA A 53 5.57 9.17 -7.66
CA ALA A 53 4.61 8.85 -6.62
C ALA A 53 5.11 7.59 -5.91
N VAL A 54 5.43 7.70 -4.62
CA VAL A 54 5.74 6.51 -3.82
C VAL A 54 4.44 5.74 -3.66
N PRO A 55 4.40 4.43 -3.99
CA PRO A 55 3.21 3.62 -3.75
C PRO A 55 2.86 3.75 -2.27
N ARG A 56 1.61 4.14 -1.98
CA ARG A 56 1.16 4.26 -0.59
C ARG A 56 1.26 2.90 0.07
N PRO A 57 1.76 2.81 1.32
CA PRO A 57 1.76 1.56 2.05
C PRO A 57 0.31 1.08 2.17
N VAL A 58 0.04 -0.13 1.70
CA VAL A 58 -1.26 -0.79 1.86
C VAL A 58 -1.37 -1.21 3.32
N GLN A 59 -2.49 -0.90 3.97
CA GLN A 59 -2.71 -1.23 5.38
C GLN A 59 -3.14 -2.70 5.52
N TRP A 60 -2.25 -3.64 5.19
CA TRP A 60 -2.52 -5.07 5.15
C TRP A 60 -3.11 -5.61 6.47
N THR A 61 -2.65 -5.10 7.62
CA THR A 61 -3.16 -5.51 8.93
C THR A 61 -4.65 -5.19 9.09
N ARG A 62 -5.11 -4.02 8.62
CA ARG A 62 -6.54 -3.67 8.68
C ARG A 62 -7.37 -4.56 7.76
N ILE A 63 -6.83 -4.92 6.59
CA ILE A 63 -7.48 -5.83 5.65
C ILE A 63 -7.61 -7.22 6.28
N ALA A 64 -6.54 -7.73 6.91
CA ALA A 64 -6.56 -9.02 7.60
C ALA A 64 -7.59 -9.07 8.75
N VAL A 65 -7.68 -7.99 9.54
CA VAL A 65 -8.68 -7.87 10.61
C VAL A 65 -10.10 -7.83 10.05
N ALA A 66 -10.34 -7.10 8.96
CA ALA A 66 -11.67 -7.04 8.34
C ALA A 66 -12.09 -8.40 7.77
N LEU A 67 -11.18 -9.14 7.13
CA LEU A 67 -11.45 -10.47 6.59
C LEU A 67 -11.75 -11.49 7.70
N THR A 68 -10.95 -11.50 8.77
CA THR A 68 -11.18 -12.39 9.91
C THR A 68 -12.51 -12.08 10.63
N ALA A 69 -12.85 -10.81 10.80
CA ALA A 69 -14.16 -10.40 11.33
C ALA A 69 -15.32 -10.86 10.42
N GLY A 70 -15.14 -10.78 9.09
CA GLY A 70 -16.11 -11.31 8.13
C GLY A 70 -16.33 -12.82 8.28
N VAL A 71 -15.25 -13.60 8.41
CA VAL A 71 -15.36 -15.06 8.63
C VAL A 71 -16.13 -15.37 9.92
N LEU A 72 -15.87 -14.63 11.00
CA LEU A 72 -16.58 -14.81 12.27
C LEU A 72 -18.08 -14.46 12.14
N ALA A 73 -18.42 -13.38 11.41
CA ALA A 73 -19.80 -12.99 11.18
C ALA A 73 -20.57 -14.06 10.37
N GLU A 74 -19.95 -14.60 9.33
CA GLU A 74 -20.55 -15.67 8.52
C GLU A 74 -20.69 -16.98 9.31
N LEU A 75 -19.77 -17.29 10.23
CA LEU A 75 -19.93 -18.43 11.14
C LEU A 75 -21.16 -18.26 12.04
N VAL A 76 -21.36 -17.07 12.60
CA VAL A 76 -22.54 -16.76 13.42
C VAL A 76 -23.81 -16.86 12.58
N ALA A 77 -23.80 -16.35 11.35
CA ALA A 77 -24.93 -16.44 10.42
C ALA A 77 -25.26 -17.90 10.07
N ALA A 78 -24.25 -18.74 9.82
CA ALA A 78 -24.42 -20.16 9.56
C ALA A 78 -25.05 -20.88 10.75
N LEU A 79 -24.57 -20.62 11.97
CA LEU A 79 -25.11 -21.20 13.20
C LEU A 79 -26.57 -20.78 13.41
N ALA A 80 -26.89 -19.50 13.25
CA ALA A 80 -28.26 -19.00 13.35
C ALA A 80 -29.18 -19.63 12.30
N ALA A 81 -28.70 -19.80 11.07
CA ALA A 81 -29.44 -20.45 10.00
C ALA A 81 -29.71 -21.95 10.29
N ILE A 82 -28.73 -22.68 10.81
CA ILE A 82 -28.88 -24.08 11.22
C ILE A 82 -29.91 -24.20 12.34
N LEU A 83 -29.80 -23.37 13.38
CA LEU A 83 -30.74 -23.35 14.50
C LEU A 83 -32.17 -22.97 14.05
N ALA A 84 -32.31 -22.13 13.02
CA ALA A 84 -33.59 -21.76 12.44
C ALA A 84 -34.12 -22.77 11.39
N GLY A 85 -33.42 -23.89 11.15
CA GLY A 85 -33.80 -24.89 10.15
C GLY A 85 -33.69 -24.43 8.69
N ARG A 86 -32.98 -23.32 8.42
CA ARG A 86 -32.83 -22.73 7.08
C ARG A 86 -31.53 -23.21 6.42
N THR A 87 -31.61 -24.35 5.76
CA THR A 87 -30.46 -25.04 5.15
C THR A 87 -29.79 -24.26 4.02
N THR A 88 -30.56 -23.53 3.20
CA THR A 88 -30.02 -22.72 2.09
C THR A 88 -29.17 -21.56 2.58
N SER A 89 -29.62 -20.83 3.62
CA SER A 89 -28.82 -19.76 4.23
C SER A 89 -27.56 -20.27 4.92
N ALA A 90 -27.60 -21.45 5.52
CA ALA A 90 -26.40 -22.07 6.10
C ALA A 90 -25.35 -22.39 5.03
N TRP A 91 -25.79 -22.86 3.86
CA TRP A 91 -24.92 -23.10 2.71
C TRP A 91 -24.29 -21.82 2.15
N VAL A 92 -25.08 -20.75 2.02
CA VAL A 92 -24.58 -19.45 1.55
C VAL A 92 -23.52 -18.92 2.51
N ALA A 93 -23.79 -18.95 3.82
CA ALA A 93 -22.85 -18.50 4.84
C ALA A 93 -21.55 -19.32 4.85
N ALA A 94 -21.64 -20.65 4.75
CA ALA A 94 -20.46 -21.52 4.65
C ALA A 94 -19.63 -21.22 3.39
N THR A 95 -20.28 -20.95 2.26
CA THR A 95 -19.59 -20.60 1.01
C THR A 95 -18.88 -19.25 1.15
N ALA A 96 -19.54 -18.27 1.78
CA ALA A 96 -18.94 -16.96 2.06
C ALA A 96 -17.72 -17.07 2.98
N MET A 97 -17.78 -17.90 4.03
CA MET A 97 -16.63 -18.19 4.90
C MET A 97 -15.43 -18.72 4.11
N VAL A 98 -15.66 -19.67 3.20
CA VAL A 98 -14.58 -20.25 2.38
C VAL A 98 -13.96 -19.19 1.48
N LEU A 99 -14.76 -18.36 0.81
CA LEU A 99 -14.26 -17.28 -0.05
C LEU A 99 -13.44 -16.25 0.75
N LEU A 100 -13.90 -15.87 1.93
CA LEU A 100 -13.17 -14.98 2.84
C LEU A 100 -11.85 -15.61 3.32
N GLY A 101 -11.85 -16.92 3.61
CA GLY A 101 -10.64 -17.66 3.97
C GLY A 101 -9.62 -17.72 2.83
N VAL A 102 -10.06 -17.97 1.59
CA VAL A 102 -9.19 -17.94 0.41
C VAL A 102 -8.60 -16.55 0.18
N ALA A 103 -9.39 -15.49 0.38
CA ALA A 103 -8.92 -14.11 0.28
C ALA A 103 -7.94 -13.71 1.40
N LEU A 104 -8.01 -14.37 2.57
CA LEU A 104 -7.10 -14.11 3.69
C LEU A 104 -5.67 -14.60 3.42
N PHE A 105 -5.51 -15.70 2.66
CA PHE A 105 -4.20 -16.28 2.35
C PHE A 105 -3.22 -15.27 1.72
N PRO A 106 -3.50 -14.60 0.58
CA PRO A 106 -2.58 -13.64 -0.01
C PRO A 106 -2.31 -12.42 0.88
N VAL A 107 -3.26 -12.04 1.73
CA VAL A 107 -3.11 -10.93 2.69
C VAL A 107 -2.12 -11.29 3.80
N LEU A 108 -2.21 -12.52 4.32
CA LEU A 108 -1.25 -13.02 5.30
C LEU A 108 0.14 -13.19 4.69
N THR A 109 0.24 -13.65 3.46
CA THR A 109 1.54 -13.73 2.76
C THR A 109 2.20 -12.36 2.64
N HIS A 110 1.44 -11.30 2.33
CA HIS A 110 2.02 -9.95 2.29
C HIS A 110 2.47 -9.46 3.68
N LEU A 111 1.72 -9.79 4.73
CA LEU A 111 2.10 -9.43 6.10
C LEU A 111 3.35 -10.16 6.62
N GLU A 112 3.64 -11.37 6.11
CA GLU A 112 4.86 -12.10 6.48
C GLU A 112 6.11 -11.55 5.78
N MET A 113 5.93 -10.90 4.63
CA MET A 113 7.03 -10.30 3.85
C MET A 113 7.37 -8.87 4.26
N ASP A 114 6.51 -8.21 5.03
CA ASP A 114 6.71 -6.87 5.63
C ASP A 114 7.49 -6.93 6.96
#